data_AF-A0A9P6TVF9-F1
#
_entry.id   AF-A0A9P6TVF9-F1
#
_cell.length_a   1.000
_cell.length_b   1.000
_cell.length_c   1.000
_cell.angle_alpha   90.00
_cell.angle_beta   90.00
_cell.angle_gamma   90.00
#
_symmetry.space_group_name_H-M   'P 1'
#
loop_
_entity.id
_entity.type
_entity.pdbx_description
1 polymer ?
#
loop_
_entity_poly.entity_id
_entity_poly.type
_entity_poly.pdbx_seq_one_letter_code
_entity_poly.pdbx_strand_id
1 'polypeptide(L)'
;MTSQLDQPIPKQPIVHQGVPQISHGGEQYFASGASTPISSSSPVPLSAEVYFASHVAPKSLPENAEKIQAFVDKHIHEGRRVVLVTSGGTTVPLETHTVRFIDNFSAGTRGATSAEYFLEEGYAVIFMHRQFSLQPFSRHYSHARNCFLEFMEADDQGIHVMPAYAEEMRTVLGKYRKTQQAGTLLTLDFVTVNDYLFLLRKAAQIISKMDVQAMYYLAAAVSDFFIPADKMSEHKIQSGDGLLNLSMDQVPKILKPLVNDWTPKAFIVSFKLETDEELLPLKSRQALKRYGHQIVI
;
A
#
# COMPACT_ATOMS: atom_id res chain seq x y z
N MET A 1 -16.89 43.91 43.41
CA MET A 1 -17.04 43.96 41.94
C MET A 1 -17.70 42.67 41.50
N THR A 2 -19.01 42.76 41.27
CA THR A 2 -19.82 42.00 40.28
C THR A 2 -19.01 41.65 39.01
N SER A 3 -19.22 40.58 38.24
CA SER A 3 -20.41 39.76 37.96
C SER A 3 -20.03 38.49 37.17
N GLN A 4 -20.74 37.41 37.45
CA GLN A 4 -21.30 36.37 36.56
C GLN A 4 -20.71 36.19 35.14
N LEU A 5 -20.21 34.97 34.87
CA LEU A 5 -20.15 34.35 33.55
C LEU A 5 -20.59 32.90 33.73
N ASP A 6 -21.89 32.66 33.61
CA ASP A 6 -22.46 31.33 33.33
C ASP A 6 -23.94 31.48 32.91
N GLN A 7 -24.19 31.51 31.61
CA GLN A 7 -25.51 31.25 31.00
C GLN A 7 -25.33 30.65 29.59
N PRO A 8 -26.00 29.54 29.25
CA PRO A 8 -25.97 28.93 27.92
C PRO A 8 -26.86 29.66 26.91
N ILE A 9 -26.40 29.71 25.66
CA ILE A 9 -27.05 30.40 24.53
C ILE A 9 -28.29 29.61 24.07
N PRO A 10 -29.48 30.24 23.95
CA PRO A 10 -30.69 29.58 23.44
C PRO A 10 -30.67 29.41 21.91
N LYS A 11 -31.08 28.22 21.44
CA LYS A 11 -31.26 27.88 20.02
C LYS A 11 -32.48 28.61 19.44
N GLN A 12 -32.30 29.34 18.34
CA GLN A 12 -33.40 29.94 17.58
C GLN A 12 -34.03 28.94 16.58
N PRO A 13 -35.33 29.05 16.29
CA PRO A 13 -36.05 28.12 15.42
C PRO A 13 -35.81 28.36 13.93
N ILE A 14 -35.76 27.25 13.18
CA ILE A 14 -35.63 27.19 11.72
C ILE A 14 -36.95 27.67 11.09
N VAL A 15 -36.89 28.72 10.27
CA VAL A 15 -38.01 29.19 9.45
C VAL A 15 -37.93 28.51 8.08
N HIS A 16 -38.88 27.62 7.80
CA HIS A 16 -39.15 27.12 6.45
C HIS A 16 -39.77 28.23 5.60
N GLN A 17 -39.06 28.72 4.59
CA GLN A 17 -39.64 29.53 3.53
C GLN A 17 -39.93 28.65 2.30
N GLY A 18 -41.11 28.89 1.74
CA GLY A 18 -41.83 27.99 0.85
C GLY A 18 -41.36 28.01 -0.60
N VAL A 19 -41.66 26.89 -1.25
CA VAL A 19 -41.55 26.63 -2.68
C VAL A 19 -42.60 27.44 -3.45
N PRO A 20 -42.24 28.17 -4.52
CA PRO A 20 -43.21 28.63 -5.49
C PRO A 20 -43.30 27.64 -6.65
N GLN A 21 -44.48 27.03 -6.81
CA GLN A 21 -44.91 26.44 -8.08
C GLN A 21 -45.25 27.57 -9.06
N ILE A 22 -44.71 27.55 -10.29
CA ILE A 22 -45.30 28.27 -11.42
C ILE A 22 -45.33 27.36 -12.66
N SER A 23 -46.46 27.51 -13.34
CA SER A 23 -47.13 26.75 -14.38
C SER A 23 -46.53 26.79 -15.79
N HIS A 24 -47.03 25.85 -16.61
CA HIS A 24 -46.88 25.75 -18.06
C HIS A 24 -47.08 27.05 -18.84
N GLY A 25 -46.21 27.24 -19.85
CA GLY A 25 -46.39 28.15 -20.97
C GLY A 25 -45.29 27.86 -21.99
N GLY A 26 -45.66 27.24 -23.11
CA GLY A 26 -44.73 26.95 -24.21
C GLY A 26 -44.54 28.18 -25.09
N GLU A 27 -43.37 28.29 -25.71
CA GLU A 27 -43.21 28.88 -27.04
C GLU A 27 -41.84 28.50 -27.62
N GLN A 28 -41.87 28.19 -28.92
CA GLN A 28 -40.78 27.69 -29.74
C GLN A 28 -39.83 28.82 -30.13
N TYR A 29 -38.52 28.59 -30.00
CA TYR A 29 -37.53 29.29 -30.82
C TYR A 29 -36.54 28.26 -31.38
N PHE A 30 -36.58 28.12 -32.71
CA PHE A 30 -35.58 27.42 -33.52
C PHE A 30 -34.28 28.23 -33.53
N ALA A 31 -33.16 27.59 -33.18
CA ALA A 31 -31.84 28.04 -33.58
C ALA A 31 -30.96 26.83 -33.89
N SER A 32 -30.56 26.75 -35.15
CA SER A 32 -29.65 25.77 -35.74
C SER A 32 -28.24 25.90 -35.15
N GLY A 33 -27.74 24.82 -34.55
CA GLY A 33 -26.33 24.67 -34.19
C GLY A 33 -25.90 23.23 -34.47
N ALA A 34 -25.00 23.05 -35.43
CA ALA A 34 -24.42 21.76 -35.76
C ALA A 34 -23.63 21.23 -34.55
N SER A 35 -24.15 20.19 -33.90
CA SER A 35 -23.44 19.45 -32.87
C SER A 35 -22.44 18.50 -33.52
N THR A 36 -21.16 18.88 -33.46
CA THR A 36 -20.07 17.94 -33.62
C THR A 36 -20.16 16.91 -32.49
N PRO A 37 -20.17 15.60 -32.76
CA PRO A 37 -20.18 14.62 -31.69
C PRO A 37 -18.82 14.68 -31.00
N ILE A 38 -18.79 15.24 -29.79
CA ILE A 38 -17.68 15.06 -28.86
C ILE A 38 -17.66 13.56 -28.55
N SER A 39 -16.70 12.87 -29.15
CA SER A 39 -16.33 11.50 -28.80
C SER A 39 -15.91 11.49 -27.33
N SER A 40 -16.85 11.20 -26.44
CA SER A 40 -16.58 10.80 -25.07
C SER A 40 -16.05 9.37 -25.05
N SER A 41 -14.87 9.17 -25.63
CA SER A 41 -14.12 7.93 -25.39
C SER A 41 -13.71 7.96 -23.92
N SER A 42 -14.43 7.20 -23.09
CA SER A 42 -13.97 6.89 -21.74
C SER A 42 -12.53 6.36 -21.86
N PRO A 43 -11.57 6.89 -21.08
CA PRO A 43 -10.18 6.44 -21.19
C PRO A 43 -10.13 4.92 -20.98
N VAL A 44 -9.59 4.20 -21.97
CA VAL A 44 -9.39 2.75 -21.88
C VAL A 44 -8.47 2.49 -20.69
N PRO A 45 -8.80 1.53 -19.80
CA PRO A 45 -7.94 1.20 -18.66
C PRO A 45 -6.51 0.89 -19.14
N LEU A 46 -5.53 1.58 -18.57
CA LEU A 46 -4.12 1.36 -18.88
C LEU A 46 -3.75 -0.10 -18.58
N SER A 47 -3.20 -0.81 -19.56
CA SER A 47 -2.72 -2.17 -19.35
C SER A 47 -1.42 -2.15 -18.55
N ALA A 48 -1.12 -3.26 -17.86
CA ALA A 48 0.12 -3.38 -17.10
C ALA A 48 1.36 -3.20 -18.01
N GLU A 49 1.35 -3.78 -19.22
CA GLU A 49 2.48 -3.67 -20.13
C GLU A 49 2.71 -2.25 -20.65
N VAL A 50 1.64 -1.52 -20.96
CA VAL A 50 1.77 -0.10 -21.35
C VAL A 50 2.34 0.72 -20.18
N TYR A 51 1.89 0.46 -18.95
CA TYR A 51 2.43 1.13 -17.76
C TYR A 51 3.94 0.91 -17.61
N PHE A 52 4.41 -0.34 -17.67
CA PHE A 52 5.84 -0.63 -17.52
C PHE A 52 6.70 -0.14 -18.70
N ALA A 53 6.11 0.00 -19.89
CA ALA A 53 6.81 0.57 -21.06
C ALA A 53 6.91 2.10 -21.00
N SER A 54 5.94 2.77 -20.37
CA SER A 54 5.90 4.24 -20.28
C SER A 54 6.52 4.82 -19.01
N HIS A 55 6.84 3.98 -18.01
CA HIS A 55 7.40 4.41 -16.73
C HIS A 55 8.84 3.95 -16.55
N VAL A 56 9.63 4.76 -15.84
CA VAL A 56 11.03 4.45 -15.55
C VAL A 56 11.11 3.51 -14.35
N ALA A 57 11.87 2.43 -14.51
CA ALA A 57 12.13 1.49 -13.43
C ALA A 57 12.98 2.15 -12.31
N PRO A 58 12.77 1.77 -11.04
CA PRO A 58 13.58 2.26 -9.93
C PRO A 58 15.05 1.88 -10.10
N LYS A 59 15.96 2.78 -9.70
CA LYS A 59 17.42 2.54 -9.79
C LYS A 59 17.88 1.32 -8.98
N SER A 60 17.18 1.01 -7.89
CA SER A 60 17.45 -0.14 -7.02
C SER A 60 16.97 -1.49 -7.59
N LEU A 61 16.21 -1.48 -8.70
CA LEU A 61 15.59 -2.70 -9.23
C LEU A 61 16.60 -3.78 -9.65
N PRO A 62 17.74 -3.48 -10.32
CA PRO A 62 18.73 -4.49 -10.67
C PRO A 62 19.36 -5.16 -9.44
N GLU A 63 19.78 -4.36 -8.46
CA GLU A 63 20.37 -4.87 -7.20
C GLU A 63 19.36 -5.72 -6.42
N ASN A 64 18.11 -5.26 -6.33
CA ASN A 64 17.04 -6.04 -5.70
C ASN A 64 16.76 -7.34 -6.44
N ALA A 65 16.83 -7.35 -7.78
CA ALA A 65 16.65 -8.56 -8.57
C ALA A 65 17.75 -9.60 -8.27
N GLU A 66 19.00 -9.18 -8.13
CA GLU A 66 20.11 -10.07 -7.73
C GLU A 66 19.90 -10.66 -6.34
N LYS A 67 19.49 -9.83 -5.37
CA LYS A 67 19.17 -10.29 -4.01
C LYS A 67 18.03 -11.32 -4.00
N ILE A 68 16.95 -11.05 -4.74
CA ILE A 68 15.82 -11.98 -4.87
C ILE A 68 16.29 -13.27 -5.54
N GLN A 69 17.06 -13.19 -6.63
CA GLN A 69 17.55 -14.35 -7.36
C GLN A 69 18.37 -15.26 -6.44
N ALA A 70 19.37 -14.72 -5.74
CA ALA A 70 20.21 -15.47 -4.82
C ALA A 70 19.41 -16.10 -3.66
N PHE A 71 18.47 -15.35 -3.09
CA PHE A 71 17.60 -15.85 -2.03
C PHE A 71 16.72 -17.01 -2.51
N VAL A 72 16.10 -16.86 -3.68
CA VAL A 72 15.23 -17.91 -4.23
C VAL A 72 16.05 -19.14 -4.63
N ASP A 73 17.22 -18.98 -5.25
CA ASP A 73 18.09 -20.11 -5.62
C ASP A 73 18.52 -20.93 -4.40
N LYS A 74 18.89 -20.26 -3.30
CA LYS A 74 19.18 -20.90 -2.02
C LYS A 74 18.00 -21.74 -1.52
N HIS A 75 16.80 -21.17 -1.46
CA HIS A 75 15.64 -21.87 -0.88
C HIS A 75 15.08 -22.96 -1.79
N ILE A 76 15.30 -22.89 -3.10
CA ILE A 76 15.07 -24.01 -4.02
C ILE A 76 16.00 -25.18 -3.67
N HIS A 77 17.30 -24.90 -3.49
CA HIS A 77 18.26 -25.94 -3.12
C HIS A 77 17.95 -26.57 -1.76
N GLU A 78 17.49 -25.77 -0.80
CA GLU A 78 17.10 -26.24 0.54
C GLU A 78 15.69 -26.85 0.60
N GLY A 79 14.92 -26.85 -0.50
CA GLY A 79 13.55 -27.38 -0.55
C GLY A 79 12.56 -26.60 0.33
N ARG A 80 12.82 -25.32 0.61
CA ARG A 80 12.01 -24.48 1.49
C ARG A 80 10.99 -23.68 0.69
N ARG A 81 9.74 -23.64 1.18
CA ARG A 81 8.68 -22.77 0.65
C ARG A 81 9.05 -21.29 0.84
N VAL A 82 8.75 -20.46 -0.15
CA VAL A 82 8.97 -19.01 -0.10
C VAL A 82 7.64 -18.27 -0.15
N VAL A 83 7.51 -17.25 0.70
CA VAL A 83 6.40 -16.30 0.66
C VAL A 83 6.90 -14.89 0.40
N LEU A 84 6.34 -14.20 -0.59
CA LEU A 84 6.47 -12.76 -0.76
C LEU A 84 5.37 -12.07 0.04
N VAL A 85 5.74 -11.40 1.13
CA VAL A 85 4.85 -10.56 1.93
C VAL A 85 5.01 -9.12 1.48
N THR A 86 3.92 -8.47 1.06
CA THR A 86 3.91 -7.02 0.85
C THR A 86 3.32 -6.30 2.05
N SER A 87 3.92 -5.19 2.49
CA SER A 87 3.52 -4.49 3.72
C SER A 87 3.68 -2.97 3.63
N GLY A 88 2.82 -2.23 4.32
CA GLY A 88 2.85 -0.76 4.33
C GLY A 88 2.14 -0.11 3.13
N GLY A 89 2.15 1.22 3.10
CA GLY A 89 1.47 2.04 2.09
C GLY A 89 2.38 2.48 0.95
N THR A 90 1.83 2.60 -0.27
CA THR A 90 2.53 3.27 -1.38
C THR A 90 2.21 4.76 -1.42
N THR A 91 3.17 5.56 -1.86
CA THR A 91 2.95 6.98 -2.17
C THR A 91 2.76 7.26 -3.66
N VAL A 92 2.12 8.38 -3.96
CA VAL A 92 2.05 8.97 -5.29
C VAL A 92 2.62 10.38 -5.21
N PRO A 93 3.82 10.62 -5.76
CA PRO A 93 4.36 11.97 -5.91
C PRO A 93 3.43 12.88 -6.69
N LEU A 94 3.30 14.14 -6.25
CA LEU A 94 2.58 15.17 -7.01
C LEU A 94 3.49 15.93 -7.97
N GLU A 95 4.80 15.93 -7.69
CA GLU A 95 5.83 16.63 -8.44
C GLU A 95 7.06 15.72 -8.68
N THR A 96 7.78 15.96 -9.79
CA THR A 96 9.01 15.22 -10.13
C THR A 96 10.10 15.44 -9.07
N HIS A 97 10.33 16.70 -8.71
CA HIS A 97 11.06 17.07 -7.50
C HIS A 97 10.08 17.09 -6.32
N THR A 98 9.80 15.89 -5.81
CA THR A 98 8.71 15.64 -4.87
C THR A 98 8.84 16.48 -3.60
N VAL A 99 7.83 17.33 -3.36
CA VAL A 99 7.63 18.01 -2.07
C VAL A 99 6.38 17.48 -1.40
N ARG A 100 5.36 17.12 -2.19
CA ARG A 100 4.09 16.57 -1.71
C ARG A 100 3.80 15.23 -2.37
N PHE A 101 3.08 14.39 -1.65
CA PHE A 101 2.62 13.10 -2.14
C PHE A 101 1.28 12.73 -1.51
N ILE A 102 0.52 11.88 -2.19
CA ILE A 102 -0.63 11.16 -1.62
C ILE A 102 -0.09 9.88 -1.02
N ASP A 103 -0.53 9.52 0.19
CA ASP A 103 -0.12 8.29 0.86
C ASP A 103 -1.35 7.42 1.17
N ASN A 104 -1.19 6.11 0.99
CA ASN A 104 -2.17 5.13 1.40
C ASN A 104 -1.85 4.67 2.82
N PHE A 105 -2.72 4.95 3.79
CA PHE A 105 -2.45 4.64 5.19
C PHE A 105 -2.26 3.13 5.43
N SER A 106 -1.06 2.76 5.90
CA SER A 106 -0.76 1.43 6.46
C SER A 106 0.55 1.47 7.25
N ALA A 107 0.47 1.26 8.56
CA ALA A 107 1.65 1.19 9.43
C ALA A 107 2.53 -0.06 9.16
N GLY A 108 1.99 -1.08 8.48
CA GLY A 108 2.69 -2.33 8.21
C GLY A 108 2.54 -3.41 9.28
N THR A 109 1.71 -3.20 10.32
CA THR A 109 1.52 -4.16 11.43
C THR A 109 1.14 -5.55 10.93
N ARG A 110 0.18 -5.63 9.99
CA ARG A 110 -0.32 -6.90 9.46
C ARG A 110 0.77 -7.67 8.74
N GLY A 111 1.47 -7.02 7.81
CA GLY A 111 2.54 -7.67 7.05
C GLY A 111 3.70 -8.09 7.96
N ALA A 112 4.18 -7.20 8.82
CA ALA A 112 5.29 -7.49 9.74
C ALA A 112 4.98 -8.64 10.70
N THR A 113 3.77 -8.66 11.26
CA THR A 113 3.30 -9.75 12.13
C THR A 113 3.16 -11.05 11.35
N SER A 114 2.57 -11.02 10.14
CA SER A 114 2.38 -12.23 9.33
C SER A 114 3.72 -12.84 8.90
N ALA A 115 4.72 -12.02 8.61
CA ALA A 115 6.07 -12.48 8.29
C ALA A 115 6.73 -13.23 9.46
N GLU A 116 6.53 -12.79 10.71
CA GLU A 116 7.00 -13.55 11.89
C GLU A 116 6.33 -14.93 11.97
N TYR A 117 5.01 -15.00 11.78
CA TYR A 117 4.28 -16.28 11.75
C TYR A 117 4.76 -17.20 10.62
N PHE A 118 4.98 -16.67 9.41
CA PHE A 118 5.53 -17.48 8.31
C PHE A 118 6.92 -18.02 8.61
N LEU A 119 7.80 -17.22 9.23
CA LEU A 119 9.13 -17.67 9.65
C LEU A 119 9.06 -18.79 10.70
N GLU A 120 8.10 -18.71 11.62
CA GLU A 120 7.84 -19.73 12.64
C GLU A 120 7.33 -21.04 12.02
N GLU A 121 6.48 -20.95 11.00
CA GLU A 121 5.98 -22.09 10.20
C GLU A 121 7.00 -22.63 9.17
N GLY A 122 8.24 -22.14 9.22
CA GLY A 122 9.37 -22.66 8.42
C GLY A 122 9.43 -22.14 6.98
N TYR A 123 8.69 -21.09 6.63
CA TYR A 123 8.82 -20.43 5.34
C TYR A 123 10.10 -19.57 5.29
N ALA A 124 10.63 -19.41 4.09
CA ALA A 124 11.49 -18.28 3.76
C ALA A 124 10.63 -17.09 3.34
N VAL A 125 10.91 -15.91 3.88
CA VAL A 125 10.09 -14.71 3.68
C VAL A 125 10.88 -13.67 2.90
N ILE A 126 10.32 -13.23 1.78
CA ILE A 126 10.71 -11.99 1.12
C ILE A 126 9.74 -10.91 1.60
N PHE A 127 10.22 -10.00 2.44
CA PHE A 127 9.45 -8.93 3.05
C PHE A 127 9.63 -7.63 2.26
N MET A 128 8.73 -7.40 1.31
CA MET A 128 8.70 -6.18 0.49
C MET A 128 7.84 -5.13 1.21
N HIS A 129 8.45 -4.06 1.70
CA HIS A 129 7.75 -3.14 2.60
C HIS A 129 8.00 -1.66 2.29
N ARG A 130 7.08 -0.81 2.74
CA ARG A 130 7.27 0.63 2.72
C ARG A 130 8.46 1.00 3.60
N GLN A 131 9.43 1.75 3.06
CA GLN A 131 10.55 2.28 3.82
C GLN A 131 10.06 2.97 5.10
N PHE A 132 10.70 2.64 6.22
CA PHE A 132 10.36 3.12 7.58
C PHE A 132 9.01 2.65 8.16
N SER A 133 8.27 1.78 7.47
CA SER A 133 7.13 1.08 8.08
C SER A 133 7.59 -0.06 9.00
N LEU A 134 6.64 -0.66 9.73
CA LEU A 134 6.93 -1.75 10.64
C LEU A 134 7.56 -2.95 9.92
N GLN A 135 8.60 -3.50 10.53
CA GLN A 135 9.31 -4.69 10.06
C GLN A 135 9.20 -5.83 11.08
N PRO A 136 9.35 -7.09 10.64
CA PRO A 136 9.41 -8.24 11.54
C PRO A 136 10.44 -8.02 12.65
N PHE A 137 10.09 -8.41 13.87
CA PHE A 137 10.89 -8.26 15.10
C PHE A 137 11.04 -6.82 15.59
N SER A 138 11.43 -5.86 14.74
CA SER A 138 11.60 -4.47 15.18
C SER A 138 10.27 -3.77 15.51
N ARG A 139 9.15 -4.27 14.99
CA ARG A 139 7.80 -3.74 15.25
C ARG A 139 7.40 -3.73 16.72
N HIS A 140 8.02 -4.58 17.54
CA HIS A 140 7.76 -4.65 18.98
C HIS A 140 8.29 -3.39 19.71
N TYR A 141 9.15 -2.60 19.06
CA TYR A 141 9.82 -1.44 19.66
C TYR A 141 9.59 -0.13 18.88
N SER A 142 9.45 -0.19 17.55
CA SER A 142 9.56 0.99 16.68
C SER A 142 8.31 1.87 16.56
N HIS A 143 7.13 1.38 16.99
CA HIS A 143 5.89 2.18 17.10
C HIS A 143 5.23 2.03 18.47
N ALA A 144 5.96 1.51 19.46
CA ALA A 144 5.57 1.73 20.85
C ALA A 144 5.54 3.25 21.07
N ARG A 145 4.61 3.77 21.87
CA ARG A 145 4.66 5.18 22.32
C ARG A 145 5.99 5.52 23.00
N ASN A 146 6.71 4.48 23.42
CA ASN A 146 7.93 4.51 24.17
C ASN A 146 9.13 4.64 23.22
N CYS A 147 10.04 5.56 23.54
CA CYS A 147 11.34 5.64 22.87
C CYS A 147 12.12 4.34 23.06
N PHE A 148 12.96 3.94 22.10
CA PHE A 148 13.81 2.74 22.24
C PHE A 148 14.67 2.77 23.52
N LEU A 149 15.09 3.95 23.96
CA LEU A 149 15.88 4.12 25.18
C LEU A 149 15.09 3.79 26.46
N GLU A 150 13.76 3.76 26.42
CA GLU A 150 12.93 3.38 27.57
C GLU A 150 12.96 1.89 27.89
N PHE A 151 13.54 1.06 27.00
CA PHE A 151 13.77 -0.35 27.28
C PHE A 151 15.10 -0.60 28.01
N MET A 152 15.91 0.45 28.20
CA MET A 152 17.28 0.36 28.71
C MET A 152 17.43 1.13 30.02
N GLU A 153 18.28 0.62 30.88
CA GLU A 153 18.77 1.30 32.09
C GLU A 153 20.30 1.23 32.12
N ALA A 154 20.91 2.11 32.92
CA ALA A 154 22.36 2.21 33.03
C ALA A 154 22.79 2.24 34.50
N ASP A 155 23.86 1.50 34.81
CA ASP A 155 24.51 1.44 36.12
C ASP A 155 26.04 1.51 35.96
N ASP A 156 26.77 1.29 37.06
CA ASP A 156 28.23 1.30 37.09
C ASP A 156 28.88 0.20 36.21
N GLN A 157 28.13 -0.83 35.79
CA GLN A 157 28.59 -1.93 34.94
C GLN A 157 28.26 -1.72 33.44
N GLY A 158 27.37 -0.78 33.12
CA GLY A 158 27.07 -0.38 31.74
C GLY A 158 25.57 -0.29 31.44
N ILE A 159 25.21 -0.44 30.17
CA ILE A 159 23.81 -0.36 29.70
C ILE A 159 23.22 -1.76 29.63
N HIS A 160 22.03 -1.96 30.22
CA HIS A 160 21.31 -3.22 30.24
C HIS A 160 19.82 -3.02 29.94
N VAL A 161 19.15 -4.09 29.52
CA VAL A 161 17.70 -4.07 29.28
C VAL A 161 17.00 -4.13 30.63
N MET A 162 15.99 -3.27 30.85
CA MET A 162 15.23 -3.27 32.10
C MET A 162 14.59 -4.65 32.35
N PRO A 163 14.61 -5.18 33.59
CA PRO A 163 14.10 -6.52 33.91
C PRO A 163 12.66 -6.77 33.44
N ALA A 164 11.82 -5.74 33.42
CA ALA A 164 10.42 -5.83 32.97
C ALA A 164 10.27 -6.23 31.49
N TYR A 165 11.26 -5.90 30.65
CA TYR A 165 11.24 -6.20 29.20
C TYR A 165 12.20 -7.32 28.81
N ALA A 166 13.04 -7.78 29.73
CA ALA A 166 14.15 -8.68 29.45
C ALA A 166 13.70 -10.03 28.86
N GLU A 167 12.61 -10.63 29.35
CA GLU A 167 12.08 -11.88 28.78
C GLU A 167 11.65 -11.66 27.34
N GLU A 168 10.71 -10.74 27.12
CA GLU A 168 10.10 -10.53 25.80
C GLU A 168 11.16 -10.17 24.76
N MET A 169 12.08 -9.28 25.11
CA MET A 169 13.21 -8.93 24.25
C MET A 169 14.14 -10.11 23.98
N ARG A 170 14.39 -10.97 24.97
CA ARG A 170 15.18 -12.20 24.77
C ARG A 170 14.48 -13.14 23.80
N THR A 171 13.16 -13.30 23.91
CA THR A 171 12.35 -14.13 23.01
C THR A 171 12.41 -13.60 21.58
N VAL A 172 12.15 -12.30 21.37
CA VAL A 172 12.22 -11.66 20.04
C VAL A 172 13.64 -11.74 19.46
N LEU A 173 14.68 -11.45 20.26
CA LEU A 173 16.08 -11.53 19.85
C LEU A 173 16.47 -12.95 19.44
N GLY A 174 16.00 -13.97 20.17
CA GLY A 174 16.23 -15.37 19.84
C GLY A 174 15.65 -15.74 18.47
N LYS A 175 14.40 -15.35 18.20
CA LYS A 175 13.74 -15.55 16.90
C LYS A 175 14.48 -14.81 15.78
N TYR A 176 14.82 -13.54 15.98
CA TYR A 176 15.58 -12.74 15.02
C TYR A 176 16.94 -13.38 14.69
N ARG A 177 17.72 -13.78 15.69
CA ARG A 177 19.02 -14.43 15.48
C ARG A 177 18.90 -15.75 14.73
N LYS A 178 17.90 -16.57 15.05
CA LYS A 178 17.62 -17.82 14.33
C LYS A 178 17.29 -17.56 12.86
N THR A 179 16.47 -16.55 12.58
CA THR A 179 16.14 -16.13 11.20
C THR A 179 17.37 -15.63 10.43
N GLN A 180 18.23 -14.83 11.06
CA GLN A 180 19.48 -14.36 10.45
C GLN A 180 20.44 -15.51 10.14
N GLN A 181 20.65 -16.41 11.10
CA GLN A 181 21.51 -17.58 10.94
C GLN A 181 21.02 -18.52 9.82
N ALA A 182 19.70 -18.75 9.76
CA ALA A 182 19.10 -19.55 8.70
C ALA A 182 19.05 -18.81 7.36
N GLY A 183 19.21 -17.48 7.35
CA GLY A 183 19.05 -16.63 6.17
C GLY A 183 17.69 -16.83 5.51
N THR A 184 16.62 -16.83 6.31
CA THR A 184 15.23 -17.07 5.88
C THR A 184 14.41 -15.79 5.72
N LEU A 185 14.99 -14.60 5.95
CA LEU A 185 14.33 -13.32 5.73
C LEU A 185 15.16 -12.45 4.78
N LEU A 186 14.53 -12.00 3.69
CA LEU A 186 15.05 -10.98 2.78
C LEU A 186 14.14 -9.75 2.86
N THR A 187 14.67 -8.59 3.23
CA THR A 187 13.92 -7.33 3.26
C THR A 187 14.19 -6.51 2.01
N LEU A 188 13.13 -5.96 1.42
CA LEU A 188 13.18 -5.07 0.25
C LEU A 188 12.29 -3.86 0.50
N ASP A 189 12.74 -2.70 0.05
CA ASP A 189 12.07 -1.43 0.33
C ASP A 189 11.41 -0.87 -0.92
N PHE A 190 10.24 -0.25 -0.75
CA PHE A 190 9.60 0.62 -1.73
C PHE A 190 9.10 1.89 -1.04
N VAL A 191 8.83 2.93 -1.83
CA VAL A 191 8.18 4.15 -1.33
C VAL A 191 6.96 4.47 -2.19
N THR A 192 7.17 4.60 -3.49
CA THR A 192 6.13 4.97 -4.44
C THR A 192 5.36 3.76 -4.98
N VAL A 193 4.18 4.00 -5.55
CA VAL A 193 3.44 2.96 -6.29
C VAL A 193 4.25 2.44 -7.48
N ASN A 194 5.07 3.28 -8.12
CA ASN A 194 5.94 2.86 -9.22
C ASN A 194 6.99 1.86 -8.72
N ASP A 195 7.66 2.16 -7.60
CA ASP A 195 8.63 1.24 -6.98
C ASP A 195 8.00 -0.11 -6.68
N TYR A 196 6.82 -0.08 -6.05
CA TYR A 196 6.06 -1.28 -5.70
C TYR A 196 5.74 -2.14 -6.93
N LEU A 197 5.21 -1.55 -8.01
CA LEU A 197 4.77 -2.29 -9.19
C LEU A 197 5.95 -2.92 -9.93
N PHE A 198 7.04 -2.17 -10.12
CA PHE A 198 8.24 -2.69 -10.79
C PHE A 198 8.91 -3.80 -9.97
N LEU A 199 9.04 -3.59 -8.66
CA LEU A 199 9.65 -4.57 -7.76
C LEU A 199 8.80 -5.84 -7.65
N LEU A 200 7.47 -5.71 -7.52
CA LEU A 200 6.56 -6.86 -7.47
C LEU A 200 6.60 -7.65 -8.78
N ARG A 201 6.59 -6.97 -9.94
CA ARG A 201 6.71 -7.65 -11.25
C ARG A 201 8.02 -8.45 -11.33
N LYS A 202 9.14 -7.82 -10.96
CA LYS A 202 10.46 -8.45 -11.04
C LYS A 202 10.59 -9.61 -10.06
N ALA A 203 10.10 -9.45 -8.83
CA ALA A 203 10.03 -10.51 -7.83
C ALA A 203 9.16 -11.66 -8.33
N ALA A 204 8.00 -11.38 -8.92
CA ALA A 204 7.10 -12.40 -9.46
C ALA A 204 7.77 -13.23 -10.56
N GLN A 205 8.44 -12.57 -11.51
CA GLN A 205 9.21 -13.25 -12.57
C GLN A 205 10.29 -14.17 -12.01
N ILE A 206 11.03 -13.74 -10.99
CA ILE A 206 12.12 -14.53 -10.41
C ILE A 206 11.59 -15.68 -9.55
N ILE A 207 10.57 -15.43 -8.72
CA ILE A 207 9.97 -16.42 -7.82
C ILE A 207 9.17 -17.48 -8.61
N SER A 208 8.69 -17.15 -9.82
CA SER A 208 7.90 -18.06 -10.68
C SER A 208 8.49 -19.47 -10.82
N LYS A 209 9.82 -19.61 -10.83
CA LYS A 209 10.54 -20.90 -10.91
C LYS A 209 10.29 -21.85 -9.73
N MET A 210 9.69 -21.36 -8.64
CA MET A 210 9.30 -22.18 -7.48
C MET A 210 7.92 -22.83 -7.63
N ASP A 211 7.14 -22.44 -8.64
CA ASP A 211 5.80 -22.96 -8.90
C ASP A 211 4.93 -23.00 -7.62
N VAL A 212 4.45 -24.18 -7.22
CA VAL A 212 3.56 -24.41 -6.07
C VAL A 212 4.24 -24.20 -4.71
N GLN A 213 5.57 -24.03 -4.69
CA GLN A 213 6.34 -23.74 -3.47
C GLN A 213 6.38 -22.23 -3.15
N ALA A 214 5.83 -21.38 -4.04
CA ALA A 214 5.72 -19.95 -3.84
C ALA A 214 4.33 -19.52 -3.34
N MET A 215 4.32 -18.56 -2.42
CA MET A 215 3.13 -17.86 -1.97
C MET A 215 3.28 -16.35 -2.12
N TYR A 216 2.20 -15.65 -2.45
CA TYR A 216 2.09 -14.20 -2.42
C TYR A 216 1.08 -13.81 -1.35
N TYR A 217 1.52 -13.01 -0.39
CA TYR A 217 0.70 -12.47 0.69
C TYR A 217 0.67 -10.94 0.57
N LEU A 218 -0.32 -10.44 -0.17
CA LEU A 218 -0.34 -9.07 -0.69
C LEU A 218 -1.06 -8.10 0.27
N ALA A 219 -0.44 -7.77 1.40
CA ALA A 219 -1.02 -6.95 2.46
C ALA A 219 -0.67 -5.45 2.37
N ALA A 220 0.05 -5.00 1.34
CA ALA A 220 0.34 -3.59 1.11
C ALA A 220 -0.92 -2.80 0.72
N ALA A 221 -1.01 -1.55 1.19
CA ALA A 221 -2.03 -0.60 0.77
C ALA A 221 -1.56 0.13 -0.48
N VAL A 222 -1.87 -0.44 -1.65
CA VAL A 222 -1.46 0.07 -2.96
C VAL A 222 -2.41 1.17 -3.42
N SER A 223 -1.86 2.27 -3.93
CA SER A 223 -2.64 3.39 -4.48
C SER A 223 -3.46 2.94 -5.70
N ASP A 224 -4.73 3.33 -5.74
CA ASP A 224 -5.62 3.03 -6.88
C ASP A 224 -5.47 4.00 -8.05
N PHE A 225 -4.88 5.17 -7.79
CA PHE A 225 -4.67 6.25 -8.74
C PHE A 225 -3.23 6.74 -8.69
N PHE A 226 -2.73 7.30 -9.78
CA PHE A 226 -1.40 7.91 -9.87
C PHE A 226 -1.41 9.11 -10.83
N ILE A 227 -0.35 9.93 -10.82
CA ILE A 227 -0.16 11.01 -11.80
C ILE A 227 0.87 10.54 -12.84
N PRO A 228 0.49 10.40 -14.12
CA PRO A 228 1.42 10.12 -15.21
C PRO A 228 2.55 11.15 -15.30
N ALA A 229 3.74 10.71 -15.69
CA ALA A 229 4.93 11.56 -15.75
C ALA A 229 4.76 12.77 -16.69
N ASP A 230 4.03 12.62 -17.79
CA ASP A 230 3.71 13.68 -18.76
C ASP A 230 2.72 14.72 -18.21
N LYS A 231 1.97 14.39 -17.16
CA LYS A 231 1.02 15.29 -16.47
C LYS A 231 1.59 15.86 -15.17
N MET A 232 2.79 15.44 -14.76
CA MET A 232 3.37 15.81 -13.47
C MET A 232 4.11 17.15 -13.56
N SER A 233 3.94 18.01 -12.56
CA SER A 233 4.74 19.22 -12.46
C SER A 233 6.20 18.89 -12.11
N GLU A 234 7.16 19.59 -12.71
CA GLU A 234 8.58 19.37 -12.40
C GLU A 234 8.93 19.89 -10.99
N HIS A 235 8.32 20.99 -10.57
CA HIS A 235 8.61 21.70 -9.33
C HIS A 235 7.37 21.84 -8.45
N LYS A 236 7.59 22.22 -7.19
CA LYS A 236 6.54 22.48 -6.19
C LYS A 236 5.38 23.28 -6.81
N ILE A 237 4.18 22.72 -6.75
CA ILE A 237 2.96 23.41 -7.19
C ILE A 237 2.73 24.63 -6.28
N GLN A 238 2.65 25.82 -6.91
CA GLN A 238 2.50 27.11 -6.23
C GLN A 238 1.05 27.35 -5.82
N SER A 239 0.83 28.05 -4.69
CA SER A 239 -0.49 28.26 -4.08
C SER A 239 -1.20 29.55 -4.55
N GLY A 240 -0.91 30.03 -5.76
CA GLY A 240 -1.30 31.38 -6.22
C GLY A 240 -2.81 31.61 -6.34
N ASP A 241 -3.56 30.60 -6.78
CA ASP A 241 -4.97 30.77 -7.21
C ASP A 241 -6.01 30.27 -6.18
N GLY A 242 -5.57 29.93 -4.96
CA GLY A 242 -6.47 29.50 -3.86
C GLY A 242 -7.14 28.12 -4.02
N LEU A 243 -7.04 27.47 -5.18
CA LEU A 243 -7.58 26.14 -5.45
C LEU A 243 -6.49 25.21 -6.02
N LEU A 244 -6.48 23.93 -5.59
CA LEU A 244 -5.61 22.88 -6.12
C LEU A 244 -6.50 21.77 -6.72
N ASN A 245 -6.48 21.64 -8.04
CA ASN A 245 -7.15 20.55 -8.75
C ASN A 245 -6.12 19.51 -9.18
N LEU A 246 -6.33 18.24 -8.77
CA LEU A 246 -5.48 17.12 -9.16
C LEU A 246 -6.25 16.20 -10.11
N SER A 247 -5.67 15.91 -11.26
CA SER A 247 -6.18 14.91 -12.20
C SER A 247 -5.27 13.69 -12.16
N MET A 248 -5.85 12.51 -11.91
CA MET A 248 -5.11 11.27 -11.69
C MET A 248 -5.70 10.14 -12.54
N ASP A 249 -4.83 9.28 -13.03
CA ASP A 249 -5.20 8.11 -13.81
C ASP A 249 -5.26 6.86 -12.91
N GLN A 250 -6.08 5.88 -13.27
CA GLN A 250 -6.16 4.63 -12.50
C GLN A 250 -4.87 3.81 -12.65
N VAL A 251 -4.37 3.28 -11.55
CA VAL A 251 -3.27 2.31 -11.54
C VAL A 251 -3.71 1.03 -12.25
N PRO A 252 -2.88 0.45 -13.13
CA PRO A 252 -3.21 -0.79 -13.83
C PRO A 252 -3.50 -1.92 -12.83
N LYS A 253 -4.52 -2.72 -13.12
CA LYS A 253 -4.91 -3.81 -12.23
C LYS A 253 -3.98 -5.03 -12.41
N ILE A 254 -2.85 -5.00 -11.70
CA ILE A 254 -1.77 -5.99 -11.83
C ILE A 254 -2.04 -7.37 -11.22
N LEU A 255 -3.09 -7.56 -10.41
CA LEU A 255 -3.41 -8.87 -9.85
C LEU A 255 -3.77 -9.89 -10.92
N LYS A 256 -4.42 -9.47 -12.01
CA LYS A 256 -4.78 -10.38 -13.11
C LYS A 256 -3.53 -10.93 -13.83
N PRO A 257 -2.58 -10.09 -14.31
CA PRO A 257 -1.36 -10.61 -14.91
C PRO A 257 -0.48 -11.35 -13.89
N LEU A 258 -0.50 -10.98 -12.61
CA LEU A 258 0.20 -11.75 -11.58
C LEU A 258 -0.30 -13.22 -11.53
N VAL A 259 -1.62 -13.41 -11.50
CA VAL A 259 -2.25 -14.73 -11.44
C VAL A 259 -2.11 -15.50 -12.75
N ASN A 260 -2.26 -14.85 -13.90
CA ASN A 260 -2.35 -15.56 -15.18
C ASN A 260 -0.99 -15.73 -15.86
N ASP A 261 -0.12 -14.73 -15.76
CA ASP A 261 1.04 -14.60 -16.65
C ASP A 261 2.35 -14.71 -15.88
N TRP A 262 2.46 -14.07 -14.70
CA TRP A 262 3.74 -13.97 -13.99
C TRP A 262 4.01 -15.20 -13.11
N THR A 263 3.00 -15.67 -12.35
CA THR A 263 3.14 -16.83 -11.45
C THR A 263 1.89 -17.72 -11.43
N PRO A 264 1.57 -18.42 -12.53
CA PRO A 264 0.31 -19.15 -12.69
C PRO A 264 0.09 -20.31 -11.73
N LYS A 265 1.16 -20.84 -11.12
CA LYS A 265 1.08 -21.97 -10.18
C LYS A 265 1.26 -21.58 -8.71
N ALA A 266 1.58 -20.31 -8.43
CA ALA A 266 1.81 -19.87 -7.06
C ALA A 266 0.48 -19.70 -6.31
N PHE A 267 0.55 -19.76 -4.99
CA PHE A 267 -0.61 -19.49 -4.13
C PHE A 267 -0.71 -18.01 -3.81
N ILE A 268 -1.80 -17.35 -4.22
CA ILE A 268 -1.96 -15.90 -4.12
C ILE A 268 -3.08 -15.55 -3.13
N VAL A 269 -2.70 -14.80 -2.11
CA VAL A 269 -3.56 -14.22 -1.08
C VAL A 269 -3.56 -12.70 -1.25
N SER A 270 -4.75 -12.11 -1.37
CA SER A 270 -4.93 -10.66 -1.39
C SER A 270 -5.75 -10.17 -0.21
N PHE A 271 -5.68 -8.87 0.05
CA PHE A 271 -6.42 -8.22 1.13
C PHE A 271 -7.48 -7.27 0.59
N LYS A 272 -8.61 -7.18 1.29
CA LYS A 272 -9.63 -6.17 1.05
C LYS A 272 -9.82 -5.30 2.29
N LEU A 273 -9.63 -4.00 2.11
CA LEU A 273 -9.97 -2.98 3.09
C LEU A 273 -11.21 -2.24 2.60
N GLU A 274 -12.23 -2.20 3.43
CA GLU A 274 -13.44 -1.39 3.25
C GLU A 274 -13.83 -0.80 4.61
N THR A 275 -14.47 0.35 4.59
CA THR A 275 -15.04 0.99 5.80
C THR A 275 -16.54 0.78 5.92
N ASP A 276 -17.16 0.25 4.87
CA ASP A 276 -18.58 -0.13 4.82
C ASP A 276 -18.67 -1.67 4.94
N GLU A 277 -19.29 -2.13 6.03
CA GLU A 277 -19.41 -3.55 6.36
C GLU A 277 -20.23 -4.32 5.32
N GLU A 278 -21.20 -3.68 4.67
CA GLU A 278 -22.05 -4.33 3.65
C GLU A 278 -21.29 -4.52 2.34
N LEU A 279 -20.35 -3.62 2.03
CA LEU A 279 -19.53 -3.71 0.82
C LEU A 279 -18.41 -4.74 0.92
N LEU A 280 -17.88 -4.99 2.12
CA LEU A 280 -16.70 -5.84 2.30
C LEU A 280 -16.87 -7.26 1.71
N PRO A 281 -17.94 -8.04 2.01
CA PRO A 281 -18.12 -9.37 1.42
C PRO A 281 -18.32 -9.33 -0.10
N LEU A 282 -19.04 -8.31 -0.59
CA LEU A 282 -19.34 -8.14 -2.00
C LEU A 282 -18.07 -7.84 -2.81
N LYS A 283 -17.25 -6.89 -2.36
CA LYS A 283 -15.98 -6.49 -2.97
C LYS A 283 -14.95 -7.62 -2.94
N SER A 284 -14.95 -8.42 -1.87
CA SER A 284 -14.07 -9.59 -1.73
C SER A 284 -14.42 -10.69 -2.75
N ARG A 285 -15.71 -11.04 -2.87
CA ARG A 285 -16.17 -12.00 -3.90
C ARG A 285 -15.92 -11.50 -5.33
N GLN A 286 -16.09 -10.20 -5.56
CA GLN A 286 -15.77 -9.59 -6.85
C GLN A 286 -14.28 -9.70 -7.18
N ALA A 287 -13.38 -9.51 -6.21
CA ALA A 287 -11.94 -9.67 -6.42
C ALA A 287 -11.57 -11.12 -6.81
N LEU A 288 -12.15 -12.13 -6.12
CA LEU A 288 -11.96 -13.54 -6.50
C LEU A 288 -12.41 -13.81 -7.94
N LYS A 289 -13.63 -13.39 -8.31
CA LYS A 289 -14.16 -13.57 -9.67
C LYS A 289 -13.34 -12.83 -10.73
N ARG A 290 -12.88 -11.62 -10.42
CA ARG A 290 -12.16 -10.76 -11.38
C ARG A 290 -10.75 -11.26 -11.66
N TYR A 291 -10.04 -11.70 -10.62
CA TYR A 291 -8.61 -12.00 -10.68
C TYR A 291 -8.28 -13.49 -10.66
N GLY A 292 -9.16 -14.35 -10.14
CA GLY A 292 -8.94 -15.82 -10.15
C GLY A 292 -7.92 -16.35 -9.14
N HIS A 293 -7.48 -15.54 -8.18
CA HIS A 293 -6.59 -15.97 -7.10
C HIS A 293 -7.35 -16.74 -6.00
N GLN A 294 -6.61 -17.37 -5.09
CA GLN A 294 -7.13 -18.42 -4.22
C GLN A 294 -7.83 -17.88 -2.96
N ILE A 295 -7.33 -16.80 -2.36
CA ILE A 295 -7.87 -16.26 -1.10
C ILE A 295 -7.92 -14.72 -1.12
N VAL A 296 -9.04 -14.17 -0.64
CA VAL A 296 -9.14 -12.78 -0.17
C VAL A 296 -9.34 -12.79 1.33
N ILE A 297 -8.53 -12.02 2.06
CA ILE A 297 -8.67 -11.76 3.50
C ILE A 297 -9.23 -10.36 3.72
#